data_AF-A0AAU6MU49-F1
#
_entry.id   AF-A0AAU6MU49-F1
#
_cell.length_a   1.000
_cell.length_b   1.000
_cell.length_c   1.000
_cell.angle_alpha   90.00
_cell.angle_beta   90.00
_cell.angle_gamma   90.00
#
_symmetry.space_group_name_H-M   'P 1'
#
loop_
_entity.id
_entity.type
_entity.pdbx_description
1 polymer ?
#
loop_
_entity_poly.entity_id
_entity_poly.type
_entity_poly.pdbx_seq_one_letter_code
_entity_poly.pdbx_strand_id
1 'polypeptide(L)'
;MPNLVAACTPNSLPREDGRVDHGYQLTVLDESMKVVDTVDLPDWETFRREELDAQLNLAGYVLRPSETGWSPAGLGFMASVVRAANQ
;
A
#
# COMPACT_ATOMS: atom_id res chain seq x y z
N MET A 1 18.23 -1.75 8.85
CA MET A 1 16.99 -1.09 8.35
C MET A 1 15.81 -1.90 8.88
N PRO A 2 14.79 -1.26 9.47
CA PRO A 2 13.63 -1.99 10.00
C PRO A 2 12.95 -2.78 8.87
N ASN A 3 12.44 -3.97 9.20
CA ASN A 3 11.65 -4.76 8.27
C ASN A 3 10.26 -4.12 8.18
N LEU A 4 9.94 -3.55 7.01
CA LEU A 4 8.63 -2.98 6.72
C LEU A 4 7.91 -3.83 5.70
N VAL A 5 6.59 -3.86 5.82
CA VAL A 5 5.71 -4.56 4.89
C VAL A 5 4.66 -3.58 4.38
N ALA A 6 4.54 -3.48 3.06
CA ALA A 6 3.44 -2.78 2.43
C ALA A 6 2.30 -3.76 2.16
N ALA A 7 1.08 -3.40 2.54
CA ALA A 7 -0.13 -4.17 2.31
C ALA A 7 -1.14 -3.30 1.55
N CYS A 8 -1.50 -3.72 0.35
CA CYS A 8 -2.60 -3.17 -0.43
C CYS A 8 -3.82 -4.06 -0.22
N THR A 9 -4.86 -3.54 0.42
CA THR A 9 -6.07 -4.31 0.77
C THR A 9 -7.33 -3.60 0.27
N PRO A 10 -8.38 -4.32 -0.13
CA PRO A 10 -9.66 -3.69 -0.43
C PRO A 10 -10.20 -2.95 0.79
N ASN A 11 -10.72 -1.75 0.57
CA ASN A 11 -11.33 -0.93 1.60
C ASN A 11 -12.67 -0.37 1.11
N SER A 12 -13.55 -0.01 2.05
CA SER A 12 -14.83 0.63 1.74
C SER A 12 -14.97 1.87 2.59
N LEU A 13 -15.12 3.03 1.95
CA LEU A 13 -15.27 4.31 2.63
C LEU A 13 -16.74 4.76 2.54
N PRO A 14 -17.47 4.79 3.67
CA PRO A 14 -18.81 5.34 3.67
C PRO A 14 -18.78 6.85 3.46
N ARG A 15 -19.69 7.35 2.61
CA ARG A 15 -19.92 8.78 2.39
C ARG A 15 -21.08 9.27 3.26
N GLU A 16 -21.10 10.56 3.54
CA GLU A 16 -22.17 11.21 4.32
C GLU A 16 -23.55 11.14 3.62
N ASP A 17 -23.59 10.96 2.29
CA ASP A 17 -24.82 10.81 1.51
C ASP A 17 -25.39 9.38 1.51
N GLY A 18 -24.78 8.46 2.27
CA GLY A 18 -25.19 7.07 2.38
C GLY A 18 -24.67 6.14 1.29
N ARG A 19 -23.87 6.64 0.33
CA ARG A 19 -23.14 5.80 -0.62
C ARG A 19 -21.88 5.22 0.02
N VAL A 20 -21.40 4.12 -0.55
CA VAL A 20 -20.14 3.49 -0.15
C VAL A 20 -19.23 3.43 -1.37
N ASP A 21 -18.06 4.04 -1.25
CA ASP A 21 -17.01 3.95 -2.25
C ASP A 21 -16.15 2.71 -1.93
N HIS A 22 -15.96 1.82 -2.90
CA HIS A 22 -15.16 0.60 -2.73
C HIS A 22 -13.82 0.78 -3.43
N GLY A 23 -12.70 0.49 -2.79
CA GLY A 23 -11.40 0.68 -3.41
C GLY A 23 -10.31 -0.16 -2.77
N TYR A 24 -9.08 0.31 -2.87
CA TYR A 24 -7.93 -0.27 -2.19
C TYR A 24 -7.29 0.77 -1.28
N GLN A 25 -6.65 0.30 -0.21
CA GLN A 25 -5.83 1.11 0.68
C GLN A 25 -4.45 0.47 0.78
N LEU A 26 -3.43 1.29 0.63
CA LEU A 26 -2.05 0.89 0.78
C LEU A 26 -1.54 1.32 2.16
N THR A 27 -1.11 0.35 2.96
CA THR A 27 -0.67 0.58 4.35
C THR A 27 0.74 0.03 4.54
N VAL A 28 1.61 0.79 5.20
CA VAL A 28 2.95 0.34 5.56
C VAL A 28 2.97 -0.03 7.04
N LEU A 29 3.42 -1.25 7.31
CA LEU A 29 3.44 -1.89 8.62
C LEU A 29 4.89 -2.12 9.08
N ASP A 30 5.13 -2.00 10.38
CA ASP A 30 6.37 -2.46 11.00
C ASP A 30 6.35 -3.97 11.32
N GLU A 31 7.44 -4.48 11.87
CA GLU A 31 7.59 -5.88 12.28
C GLU A 31 6.61 -6.34 13.38
N SER A 32 5.99 -5.39 14.10
CA SER A 32 4.94 -5.64 15.08
C SER A 32 3.53 -5.51 14.48
N MET A 33 3.41 -5.41 13.15
CA MET A 33 2.16 -5.18 12.42
C MET A 33 1.46 -3.87 12.78
N LYS A 34 2.20 -2.87 13.28
CA LYS A 34 1.63 -1.54 13.52
C LYS A 34 1.69 -0.71 12.25
N VAL A 35 0.63 0.06 12.01
CA VAL A 35 0.59 1.04 10.92
C VAL A 35 1.61 2.13 11.19
N VAL A 36 2.60 2.21 10.31
CA VAL A 36 3.62 3.27 10.27
C VAL A 36 3.17 4.37 9.32
N ASP A 37 2.48 4.00 8.25
CA ASP A 37 2.03 4.92 7.21
C ASP A 37 0.80 4.39 6.48
N THR A 38 0.02 5.30 5.94
CA THR A 38 -1.12 5.01 5.06
C THR A 38 -0.96 5.87 3.82
N VAL A 39 -0.84 5.22 2.68
CA VAL A 39 -0.69 5.87 1.39
C VAL A 39 -2.07 5.95 0.74
N ASP A 40 -2.53 7.17 0.53
CA ASP A 40 -3.75 7.42 -0.24
C ASP A 40 -3.51 7.03 -1.69
N LEU A 41 -4.33 6.13 -2.21
CA LEU A 41 -4.32 5.77 -3.62
C LEU A 41 -5.15 6.78 -4.42
N PRO A 42 -4.81 7.03 -5.70
CA PRO A 42 -5.63 7.82 -6.61
C PRO A 42 -7.02 7.20 -6.79
N ASP A 43 -7.90 7.91 -7.50
CA ASP A 43 -9.30 7.52 -7.70
C ASP A 43 -9.44 6.03 -8.01
N TRP A 44 -10.15 5.35 -7.11
CA TRP A 44 -10.20 3.90 -7.00
C TRP A 44 -10.79 3.23 -8.24
N GLU A 45 -11.64 3.93 -9.00
CA GLU A 45 -12.20 3.43 -10.27
C GLU A 45 -11.12 3.27 -11.35
N THR A 46 -10.02 4.02 -11.23
CA THR A 46 -8.93 4.04 -12.20
C THR A 46 -7.70 3.28 -11.76
N PHE A 47 -7.62 2.94 -10.47
CA PHE A 47 -6.45 2.33 -9.88
C PHE A 47 -6.09 1.00 -10.53
N ARG A 48 -4.81 0.85 -10.88
CA ARG A 48 -4.25 -0.39 -11.42
C ARG A 48 -3.13 -0.89 -10.52
N ARG A 49 -2.99 -2.21 -10.40
CA ARG A 49 -1.93 -2.85 -9.59
C ARG A 49 -0.53 -2.35 -10.00
N GLU A 50 -0.33 -2.08 -11.29
CA GLU A 50 0.92 -1.59 -11.85
C GLU A 50 1.33 -0.22 -11.27
N GLU A 51 0.40 0.52 -10.66
CA GLU A 51 0.65 1.82 -10.03
C GLU A 51 1.12 1.70 -8.58
N LEU A 52 1.06 0.51 -7.96
CA LEU A 52 1.44 0.31 -6.55
C LEU A 52 2.87 0.75 -6.25
N ASP A 53 3.81 0.39 -7.14
CA ASP A 53 5.21 0.76 -6.99
C ASP A 53 5.39 2.28 -7.08
N ALA A 54 4.67 2.93 -7.99
CA ALA A 54 4.71 4.39 -8.14
C ALA A 54 4.17 5.09 -6.89
N GLN A 55 3.05 4.61 -6.33
CA GLN A 55 2.45 5.18 -5.11
C GLN A 55 3.35 4.95 -3.89
N LEU A 56 3.95 3.76 -3.73
CA LEU A 56 4.95 3.52 -2.69
C LEU A 56 6.15 4.47 -2.82
N ASN A 57 6.69 4.63 -4.04
CA ASN A 57 7.83 5.49 -4.29
C ASN A 57 7.52 6.96 -3.96
N LEU A 58 6.32 7.44 -4.31
CA LEU A 58 5.84 8.78 -3.95
C LEU A 58 5.74 8.97 -2.43
N ALA A 59 5.35 7.92 -1.71
CA ALA A 59 5.31 7.90 -0.25
C ALA A 59 6.69 7.68 0.40
N GLY A 60 7.77 7.59 -0.38
CA GLY A 60 9.13 7.45 0.15
C GLY A 60 9.50 6.01 0.54
N TYR A 61 8.84 5.01 -0.05
CA TYR A 61 9.14 3.58 0.13
C TYR A 61 9.48 2.93 -1.21
N VAL A 62 10.38 1.96 -1.18
CA VAL A 62 10.70 1.13 -2.36
C VAL A 62 10.58 -0.34 -1.98
N LEU A 63 10.30 -1.19 -2.97
CA LEU A 63 10.41 -2.64 -2.79
C LEU A 63 11.82 -2.99 -2.30
N ARG A 64 11.91 -3.94 -1.37
CA ARG A 64 13.20 -4.44 -0.92
C ARG A 64 13.94 -5.03 -2.14
N PRO A 65 15.26 -4.79 -2.31
CA PRO A 65 15.99 -5.27 -3.49
C PRO A 65 15.96 -6.79 -3.72
N SER A 66 15.72 -7.59 -2.68
CA SER A 66 15.56 -9.05 -2.77
C SER A 66 14.14 -9.50 -3.09
N GLU A 67 13.18 -8.58 -3.13
CA GLU A 67 11.77 -8.87 -3.39
C GLU A 67 11.53 -9.00 -4.89
N THR A 68 10.82 -10.04 -5.29
CA THR A 68 10.43 -10.26 -6.70
C THR A 68 9.22 -9.44 -7.13
N GLY A 69 8.60 -8.70 -6.21
CA GLY A 69 7.40 -7.90 -6.46
C GLY A 69 6.29 -8.16 -5.44
N TRP A 70 5.10 -7.68 -5.78
CA TRP A 70 3.89 -7.88 -5.00
C TRP A 70 3.41 -9.33 -5.02
N SER A 71 3.21 -9.89 -3.83
CA SER A 71 2.65 -11.22 -3.64
C SER A 71 1.16 -11.14 -3.28
N PRO A 72 0.28 -11.97 -3.87
CA PRO A 72 -1.11 -12.06 -3.44
C PRO A 72 -1.22 -12.48 -1.97
N ALA A 73 -2.07 -11.81 -1.20
CA ALA A 73 -2.29 -12.08 0.21
C ALA A 73 -3.77 -11.88 0.58
N GLY A 74 -4.52 -12.99 0.67
CA GLY A 74 -5.96 -12.94 0.91
C GLY A 74 -6.70 -12.21 -0.21
N LEU A 75 -7.38 -11.11 0.13
CA LEU A 75 -8.10 -10.26 -0.82
C LEU A 75 -7.23 -9.16 -1.44
N GLY A 76 -5.95 -9.07 -1.07
CA GLY A 76 -5.06 -7.98 -1.47
C GLY A 76 -3.69 -8.46 -1.91
N PHE A 77 -2.71 -7.56 -1.81
CA PHE A 77 -1.32 -7.78 -2.17
C PHE A 77 -0.40 -7.27 -1.06
N MET A 78 0.73 -7.95 -0.87
CA MET A 78 1.75 -7.53 0.08
C MET A 78 3.13 -7.59 -0.55
N ALA A 79 4.02 -6.73 -0.09
CA ALA A 79 5.42 -6.75 -0.47
C ALA A 79 6.31 -6.27 0.67
N SER A 80 7.51 -6.84 0.76
CA SER A 80 8.55 -6.31 1.66
C SER A 80 9.09 -4.99 1.11
N VAL A 81 9.13 -3.95 1.94
CA VAL A 81 9.61 -2.62 1.54
C VAL A 81 10.72 -2.11 2.46
N VAL A 82 11.41 -1.08 2.00
CA VAL A 82 12.33 -0.28 2.80
C VAL A 82 12.05 1.20 2.53
N ARG A 83 12.39 2.08 3.48
CA ARG A 83 12.36 3.52 3.20
C ARG A 83 13.36 3.83 2.08
N ALA A 84 12.94 4.64 1.11
CA ALA A 84 13.81 5.16 0.08
C ALA A 84 14.95 5.95 0.75
N ALA A 85 16.19 5.67 0.37
CA ALA A 85 17.31 6.48 0.81
C ALA A 85 17.19 7.85 0.11
N ASN A 86 16.86 8.87 0.89
CA ASN A 86 16.68 10.30 0.52
C ASN A 86 15.23 10.72 0.23
N GLN A 87 14.57 11.20 1.27
CA GLN A 87 13.96 12.54 1.26
C GLN A 87 14.63 13.37 2.35
#